data_AF-A0A971NEK9-F1
#
_entry.id   AF-A0A971NEK9-F1
#
_cell.length_a   1.000
_cell.length_b   1.000
_cell.length_c   1.000
_cell.angle_alpha   90.00
_cell.angle_beta   90.00
_cell.angle_gamma   90.00
#
_symmetry.space_group_name_H-M   'P 1'
#
loop_
_entity.id
_entity.type
_entity.pdbx_description
1 polymer ?
#
loop_
_entity_poly.entity_id
_entity_poly.type
_entity_poly.pdbx_seq_one_letter_code
_entity_poly.pdbx_strand_id
1 'polypeptide(L)' 'MKKISPSEMLQLRELMQMEANALAMARVTHHVIQDPEFKSLSDAGIKAMETRIREMQMFINDHDLIPRGVQ' A
#
# COMPACT_ATOMS: atom_id res chain seq x y z
N MET A 1 -11.53 19.11 -3.66
CA MET A 1 -10.21 18.44 -3.72
C MET A 1 -9.65 18.61 -5.12
N LYS A 2 -8.36 18.88 -5.28
CA LYS A 2 -7.75 18.99 -6.63
C LYS A 2 -7.88 17.63 -7.33
N LYS A 3 -8.18 17.63 -8.64
CA LYS A 3 -8.20 16.40 -9.43
C LYS A 3 -6.79 15.83 -9.50
N ILE A 4 -6.64 14.54 -9.26
CA ILE A 4 -5.39 13.82 -9.45
C ILE A 4 -5.16 13.69 -10.96
N SER A 5 -4.02 14.17 -11.44
CA SER A 5 -3.62 14.03 -12.83
C SER A 5 -3.30 12.56 -13.16
N PRO A 6 -3.36 12.15 -14.43
CA PRO A 6 -2.97 10.79 -14.81
C PRO A 6 -1.55 10.40 -14.38
N SER A 7 -0.60 11.34 -14.39
CA SER A 7 0.77 11.09 -13.92
C SER A 7 0.86 10.89 -12.42
N GLU A 8 0.11 11.66 -11.62
CA GLU A 8 0.05 11.45 -10.17
C GLU A 8 -0.64 10.11 -9.83
N MET A 9 -1.69 9.74 -10.57
CA MET A 9 -2.37 8.45 -10.41
C MET A 9 -1.43 7.27 -10.72
N LEU A 10 -0.62 7.39 -11.78
CA LEU A 10 0.40 6.40 -12.09
C LEU A 10 1.42 6.25 -10.95
N GLN A 11 1.94 7.36 -10.43
CA GLN A 11 2.90 7.35 -9.32
C GLN A 11 2.31 6.73 -8.04
N LEU A 12 1.03 6.99 -7.75
CA LEU A 12 0.35 6.37 -6.60
C LEU A 12 0.21 4.86 -6.76
N ARG A 13 -0.08 4.36 -7.96
CA ARG A 13 -0.14 2.93 -8.26
C ARG A 13 1.23 2.27 -8.15
N GLU A 14 2.28 2.94 -8.62
CA GLU A 14 3.66 2.47 -8.48
C GLU A 14 4.06 2.38 -6.99
N LEU A 15 3.74 3.41 -6.20
CA LEU A 15 3.99 3.41 -4.76
C LEU A 15 3.24 2.26 -4.04
N MET A 16 1.97 2.04 -4.39
CA MET A 16 1.18 0.93 -3.85
C MET A 16 1.80 -0.43 -4.20
N GLN A 17 2.31 -0.59 -5.43
CA GLN A 17 3.00 -1.82 -5.84
C GLN A 17 4.31 -2.03 -5.08
N MET A 18 5.08 -0.97 -4.86
CA MET A 18 6.30 -1.01 -4.04
C MET A 18 5.98 -1.46 -2.60
N GLU A 19 4.95 -0.91 -1.99
CA GLU A 19 4.52 -1.27 -0.63
C GLU A 19 4.07 -2.74 -0.56
N ALA A 20 3.33 -3.23 -1.56
CA ALA A 20 2.92 -4.63 -1.65
C ALA A 20 4.12 -5.58 -1.76
N ASN A 21 5.11 -5.23 -2.56
CA ASN A 21 6.35 -6.00 -2.69
C ASN A 21 7.14 -6.00 -1.37
N ALA A 22 7.24 -4.85 -0.71
CA ALA A 22 7.89 -4.73 0.59
C ALA A 22 7.16 -5.56 1.66
N LEU A 23 5.82 -5.61 1.65
CA LEU A 23 5.03 -6.43 2.58
C LEU A 23 5.31 -7.91 2.39
N ALA A 24 5.42 -8.38 1.14
CA ALA A 24 5.78 -9.77 0.86
C ALA A 24 7.15 -10.12 1.47
N MET A 25 8.14 -9.23 1.31
CA MET A 25 9.46 -9.41 1.92
C MET A 25 9.41 -9.35 3.45
N ALA A 26 8.67 -8.41 4.03
CA ALA A 26 8.52 -8.28 5.48
C ALA A 26 7.92 -9.54 6.11
N ARG A 27 6.92 -10.14 5.46
CA ARG A 27 6.33 -11.41 5.89
C ARG A 27 7.35 -12.54 5.86
N VAL A 28 8.16 -12.67 4.80
CA VAL A 28 9.22 -13.69 4.75
C VAL A 28 10.24 -13.47 5.87
N THR A 29 10.73 -12.23 6.02
CA THR A 29 11.70 -11.87 7.07
C THR A 29 11.15 -12.15 8.47
N HIS A 30 9.87 -11.88 8.72
CA HIS A 30 9.23 -12.15 10.00
C HIS A 30 9.32 -13.62 10.43
N HIS A 31 9.28 -14.57 9.48
CA HIS A 31 9.35 -16.00 9.81
C HIS A 31 10.73 -16.41 10.33
N VAL A 32 11.80 -15.72 9.95
CA VAL A 32 13.17 -16.04 10.37
C VAL A 32 13.61 -15.28 11.63
N ILE A 33 12.82 -14.32 12.12
CA ILE A 33 13.08 -13.63 13.39
C ILE A 33 12.84 -14.59 14.55
N GLN A 34 13.87 -14.76 15.39
CA GLN A 34 13.85 -15.60 16.59
C GLN A 34 13.65 -14.78 17.87
N ASP A 35 14.13 -13.53 17.89
CA ASP A 35 13.99 -12.65 19.04
C ASP A 35 12.52 -12.24 19.23
N PRO A 36 11.88 -12.53 20.38
CA PRO A 36 10.44 -12.29 20.57
C PRO A 36 10.04 -10.81 20.55
N GLU A 37 10.89 -9.91 21.06
CA GLU A 37 10.60 -8.48 21.05
C GLU A 37 10.66 -7.94 19.62
N PHE A 38 11.66 -8.36 18.86
CA PHE A 38 11.78 -8.02 17.45
C PHE A 38 10.67 -8.65 16.60
N LYS A 39 10.23 -9.86 16.94
CA LYS A 39 9.07 -10.53 16.30
C LYS A 39 7.80 -9.68 16.47
N SER A 40 7.55 -9.20 17.68
CA SER A 40 6.41 -8.33 18.00
C SER A 40 6.47 -6.99 17.26
N LEU A 41 7.66 -6.38 17.18
CA LEU A 41 7.87 -5.16 16.39
C LEU A 41 7.61 -5.40 14.90
N SER A 42 8.08 -6.53 14.38
CA SER A 42 7.85 -6.93 12.99
C SER A 42 6.36 -7.17 12.68
N ASP A 43 5.59 -7.77 13.60
CA ASP A 43 4.13 -7.91 13.47
C ASP A 43 3.41 -6.56 13.37
N ALA A 44 3.79 -5.61 14.23
CA ALA A 44 3.25 -4.26 14.19
C ALA A 44 3.58 -3.56 12.86
N GLY A 45 4.81 -3.74 12.37
CA GLY A 45 5.24 -3.24 11.06
C GLY A 45 4.41 -3.82 9.91
N ILE A 46 4.20 -5.13 9.88
CA ILE A 46 3.37 -5.82 8.87
C ILE A 46 1.94 -5.27 8.87
N LYS A 47 1.31 -5.12 10.05
CA LYS A 47 -0.05 -4.54 10.15
C LYS A 47 -0.12 -3.10 9.65
N ALA A 48 0.91 -2.31 9.91
CA ALA A 48 1.00 -0.94 9.41
C ALA A 48 1.10 -0.90 7.87
N MET A 49 1.91 -1.79 7.28
CA MET A 49 2.01 -1.94 5.82
C MET A 49 0.69 -2.34 5.18
N GLU A 50 0.01 -3.35 5.74
CA GLU A 50 -1.32 -3.79 5.28
C GLU A 50 -2.34 -2.65 5.32
N THR A 51 -2.29 -1.82 6.37
CA THR A 51 -3.17 -0.66 6.50
C THR A 51 -2.85 0.40 5.45
N ARG A 52 -1.57 0.72 5.21
CA ARG A 52 -1.17 1.66 4.15
C ARG A 52 -1.62 1.19 2.77
N ILE A 53 -1.46 -0.09 2.44
CA ILE A 53 -1.94 -0.64 1.17
C ILE A 53 -3.46 -0.45 1.03
N ARG A 54 -4.21 -0.77 2.08
CA ARG A 54 -5.68 -0.60 2.09
C ARG A 54 -6.07 0.86 1.88
N GLU A 55 -5.44 1.78 2.60
CA GLU A 55 -5.73 3.21 2.50
C GLU A 55 -5.36 3.77 1.13
N MET A 56 -4.22 3.35 0.55
CA MET A 56 -3.84 3.69 -0.82
C MET A 56 -4.84 3.16 -1.85
N GLN A 57 -5.32 1.92 -1.69
CA GLN A 57 -6.36 1.36 -2.56
C GLN A 57 -7.66 2.15 -2.49
N MET A 58 -8.12 2.49 -1.28
CA MET A 58 -9.32 3.31 -1.09
C MET A 58 -9.16 4.68 -1.76
N PHE A 59 -8.04 5.36 -1.48
CA PHE A 59 -7.74 6.67 -2.06
C PHE A 59 -7.67 6.62 -3.59
N ILE A 60 -6.98 5.63 -4.17
CA ILE A 60 -6.92 5.44 -5.62
C ILE A 60 -8.33 5.22 -6.17
N ASN A 61 -9.12 4.31 -5.60
CA ASN A 61 -10.46 4.01 -6.10
C ASN A 61 -11.41 5.21 -6.04
N ASP A 62 -11.34 6.01 -4.97
CA ASP A 62 -12.15 7.22 -4.79
C ASP A 62 -11.80 8.30 -5.83
N HIS A 63 -10.56 8.30 -6.33
CA HIS A 63 -10.04 9.29 -7.28
C HIS A 63 -9.89 8.77 -8.72
N ASP A 64 -9.96 7.45 -8.93
CA ASP A 64 -9.95 6.75 -10.23
C ASP A 64 -11.36 6.60 -10.80
N LEU A 65 -12.36 7.24 -10.16
CA LEU A 65 -13.62 7.59 -10.81
C LEU A 65 -13.33 8.55 -11.96
N ILE A 66 -12.81 8.00 -13.06
CA ILE A 66 -12.93 8.58 -14.39
C ILE A 66 -14.42 8.92 -14.52
N PRO A 67 -14.80 10.20 -14.69
CA PRO A 67 -16.14 10.49 -15.17
C PRO A 67 -16.23 9.73 -16.48
N ARG A 68 -16.95 8.59 -16.50
CA ARG A 68 -17.24 7.87 -17.73
C ARG A 68 -17.75 8.95 -18.67
N GLY A 69 -16.94 9.28 -19.67
CA GLY A 69 -17.32 10.21 -20.72
C GLY A 69 -18.66 9.70 -21.22
N VAL A 70 -19.70 10.49 -20.97
CA VAL A 70 -21.02 10.24 -21.52
C VAL A 70 -20.87 10.58 -22.99
N GLN A 71 -20.96 9.55 -23.83
CA GLN A 71 -21.26 9.57 -25.27
C GLN A 71 -20.24 10.25 -26.20
#